data_AF-A0AAE1HZC3-F1
#
_entry.id   AF-A0AAE1HZC3-F1
#
_cell.length_a   1.000
_cell.length_b   1.000
_cell.length_c   1.000
_cell.angle_alpha   90.00
_cell.angle_beta   90.00
_cell.angle_gamma   90.00
#
_symmetry.space_group_name_H-M   'P 1'
#
loop_
_entity.id
_entity.type
_entity.pdbx_description
1 polymer ?
#
loop_
_entity_poly.entity_id
_entity_poly.type
_entity_poly.pdbx_seq_one_letter_code
_entity_poly.pdbx_strand_id
1 'polypeptide(L)'
;AAGLGRGAPRAPSATARRGAARHGTASTTRTTHSGHEPAACLPWLAPPAPLCPAPLRPALRLATPATPRRLATGGPASRARPVCLSVSDAPAYQLQQLRMSPTPESSSPQLQEQESRMPAGKTKLRLGTYMCPSHPVELYELFMRYLEEELPCEATLMYESRGGGPLPDREDPFTADTLDIAFVTPTAYVKMEDSKNPHVELLPVAAVFKHPRNKDGQPGYFSDIIIHVDYEKHVGKLLDLRGCNWAYSSEHSLSGSAVILKALREQGENASFFGNMMKSGSHLKSVQMVLSKQAEAAAVDANTLSYNKKYLQDKGKDIIVLESFGPLPPYPIVVNSRLNANLKEKITQALLKMHNCRLWGERLSNFGITKLVPNNESVYEKERELRSSIQNTSVSVAYY
;
A
#
# COMPACT_ATOMS: atom_id res chain seq x y z
N ALA A 1 -15.11 73.49 -14.17
CA ALA A 1 -16.00 72.88 -15.17
C ALA A 1 -16.56 71.58 -14.59
N ALA A 2 -17.89 71.43 -14.58
CA ALA A 2 -18.78 70.25 -14.36
C ALA A 2 -18.27 69.02 -13.55
N GLY A 3 -19.00 68.40 -12.62
CA GLY A 3 -20.38 68.52 -12.14
C GLY A 3 -20.70 67.42 -11.10
N LEU A 4 -21.71 67.67 -10.25
CA LEU A 4 -22.77 66.80 -9.68
C LEU A 4 -22.47 65.28 -9.45
N GLY A 5 -22.80 64.60 -8.34
CA GLY A 5 -23.58 64.86 -7.13
C GLY A 5 -24.11 63.54 -6.52
N ARG A 6 -24.40 63.54 -5.20
CA ARG A 6 -25.27 62.63 -4.40
C ARG A 6 -24.82 61.15 -4.27
N GLY A 7 -25.05 60.42 -3.16
CA GLY A 7 -25.76 60.62 -1.91
C GLY A 7 -25.67 59.33 -1.05
N ALA A 8 -25.78 59.46 0.27
CA ALA A 8 -25.68 58.37 1.26
C ALA A 8 -26.94 57.47 1.34
N PRO A 9 -26.86 56.26 1.93
CA PRO A 9 -28.03 55.54 2.42
C PRO A 9 -28.09 55.43 3.96
N ARG A 10 -29.31 55.58 4.50
CA ARG A 10 -29.73 55.24 5.86
C ARG A 10 -30.65 54.00 5.80
N ALA A 11 -30.55 53.14 6.80
CA ALA A 11 -31.52 52.09 7.22
C ALA A 11 -32.89 52.74 7.65
N PRO A 12 -33.98 52.02 8.07
CA PRO A 12 -34.00 50.74 8.79
C PRO A 12 -35.27 49.83 8.68
N SER A 13 -35.23 48.74 9.47
CA SER A 13 -36.30 48.20 10.35
C SER A 13 -37.20 47.03 9.90
N ALA A 14 -37.40 46.16 10.89
CA ALA A 14 -38.12 44.89 10.90
C ALA A 14 -39.62 45.03 11.16
N THR A 15 -40.40 43.98 10.86
CA THR A 15 -41.62 43.63 11.62
C THR A 15 -42.04 42.18 11.38
N ALA A 16 -42.55 41.57 12.44
CA ALA A 16 -42.95 40.17 12.58
C ALA A 16 -44.40 39.91 12.14
N ARG A 17 -44.76 38.64 11.89
CA ARG A 17 -46.12 38.12 12.13
C ARG A 17 -46.16 36.60 12.34
N ARG A 18 -47.02 36.20 13.29
CA ARG A 18 -47.34 34.85 13.79
C ARG A 18 -48.52 34.20 13.02
N GLY A 19 -48.64 32.88 13.16
CA GLY A 19 -49.89 32.08 13.16
C GLY A 19 -50.15 31.31 11.85
N ALA A 20 -50.68 30.09 11.82
CA ALA A 20 -51.22 29.18 12.83
C ALA A 20 -51.31 27.76 12.21
N ALA A 21 -51.30 26.73 13.06
CA ALA A 21 -51.58 25.34 12.71
C ALA A 21 -53.10 25.10 12.55
N ARG A 22 -53.49 24.15 11.68
CA ARG A 22 -54.77 23.41 11.78
C ARG A 22 -54.70 22.03 11.11
N HIS A 23 -55.34 21.10 11.79
CA HIS A 23 -55.59 19.69 11.48
C HIS A 23 -56.49 19.45 10.24
N GLY A 24 -56.45 18.22 9.72
CA GLY A 24 -57.49 17.62 8.86
C GLY A 24 -56.95 16.38 8.13
N THR A 25 -56.99 15.19 8.74
CA THR A 25 -58.01 14.13 8.56
C THR A 25 -57.73 13.14 7.42
N ALA A 26 -57.83 11.88 7.80
CA ALA A 26 -57.72 10.67 7.00
C ALA A 26 -58.75 10.56 5.87
N SER A 27 -58.42 9.82 4.81
CA SER A 27 -59.25 8.68 4.40
C SER A 27 -58.48 7.71 3.49
N THR A 28 -58.69 6.45 3.82
CA THR A 28 -58.43 5.21 3.10
C THR A 28 -59.12 5.13 1.74
N THR A 29 -58.46 4.52 0.75
CA THR A 29 -59.08 3.59 -0.22
C THR A 29 -58.06 2.59 -0.78
N ARG A 30 -58.34 1.30 -0.54
CA ARG A 30 -58.04 0.12 -1.38
C ARG A 30 -58.44 0.41 -2.84
N THR A 31 -57.93 -0.18 -3.92
CA THR A 31 -57.49 -1.53 -4.35
C THR A 31 -57.10 -1.33 -5.85
N THR A 32 -56.17 -2.01 -6.53
CA THR A 32 -56.18 -3.41 -7.02
C THR A 32 -54.88 -3.69 -7.81
N HIS A 33 -54.54 -4.98 -7.89
CA HIS A 33 -53.49 -5.68 -8.61
C HIS A 33 -53.23 -5.36 -10.10
N SER A 34 -51.95 -5.42 -10.47
CA SER A 34 -51.33 -6.37 -11.44
C SER A 34 -49.80 -6.28 -11.22
N GLY A 35 -48.96 -7.31 -11.20
CA GLY A 35 -49.00 -8.63 -11.81
C GLY A 35 -47.77 -8.75 -12.72
N HIS A 36 -46.59 -8.99 -12.14
CA HIS A 36 -45.41 -9.46 -12.88
C HIS A 36 -44.49 -10.26 -11.95
N GLU A 37 -44.43 -11.58 -12.17
CA GLU A 37 -43.43 -12.51 -11.61
C GLU A 37 -42.02 -12.21 -12.14
N PRO A 38 -40.99 -12.63 -11.38
CA PRO A 38 -39.87 -13.29 -12.03
C PRO A 38 -39.52 -14.65 -11.40
N ALA A 39 -39.26 -15.58 -12.31
CA ALA A 39 -38.43 -16.79 -12.28
C ALA A 39 -37.86 -17.28 -10.93
N ALA A 40 -38.24 -18.51 -10.60
CA ALA A 40 -37.67 -19.33 -9.55
C ALA A 40 -36.19 -19.69 -9.81
N CYS A 41 -35.33 -19.45 -8.81
CA CYS A 41 -33.99 -20.02 -8.70
C CYS A 41 -33.92 -20.96 -7.50
N LEU A 42 -33.25 -22.09 -7.72
CA LEU A 42 -33.08 -23.27 -6.88
C LEU A 42 -32.47 -23.01 -5.49
N PRO A 43 -32.65 -23.94 -4.51
CA PRO A 43 -32.37 -23.69 -3.11
C PRO A 43 -30.88 -23.71 -2.75
N TRP A 44 -30.57 -22.90 -1.74
CA TRP A 44 -29.29 -22.72 -1.07
C TRP A 44 -28.70 -24.02 -0.50
N LEU A 45 -27.42 -24.25 -0.77
CA LEU A 45 -26.55 -25.13 0.01
C LEU A 45 -25.97 -24.31 1.18
N ALA A 46 -26.23 -24.78 2.41
CA ALA A 46 -25.66 -24.21 3.63
C ALA A 46 -24.14 -24.43 3.70
N PRO A 47 -23.37 -23.48 4.28
CA PRO A 47 -21.93 -23.67 4.48
C PRO A 47 -21.66 -24.64 5.65
N PRO A 48 -20.56 -25.43 5.61
CA PRO A 48 -20.22 -26.33 6.69
C PRO A 48 -19.72 -25.58 7.93
N ALA A 49 -20.10 -26.08 9.11
CA ALA A 49 -19.68 -25.56 10.42
C ALA A 49 -18.16 -25.73 10.65
N PRO A 50 -17.52 -24.83 11.43
CA PRO A 50 -16.10 -24.94 11.73
C PRO A 50 -15.81 -26.05 12.75
N LEU A 51 -14.82 -26.88 12.44
CA LEU A 51 -14.26 -27.89 13.35
C LEU A 51 -13.59 -27.21 14.55
N CYS A 52 -14.03 -27.56 15.77
CA CYS A 52 -13.37 -27.21 17.02
C CYS A 52 -12.04 -27.98 17.16
N PRO A 53 -10.95 -27.37 17.67
CA PRO A 53 -9.73 -28.10 17.99
C PRO A 53 -9.85 -28.81 19.34
N ALA A 54 -9.37 -30.05 19.40
CA ALA A 54 -9.25 -30.88 20.60
C ALA A 54 -8.19 -30.34 21.58
N PRO A 55 -8.31 -30.60 22.90
CA PRO A 55 -7.44 -30.03 23.92
C PRO A 55 -6.08 -30.75 24.01
N LEU A 56 -5.01 -29.97 24.12
CA LEU A 56 -3.64 -30.43 24.43
C LEU A 56 -3.55 -30.90 25.90
N ARG A 57 -3.05 -32.12 26.11
CA ARG A 57 -2.61 -32.62 27.43
C ARG A 57 -1.17 -32.17 27.73
N PRO A 58 -0.79 -31.98 29.01
CA PRO A 58 0.49 -31.38 29.38
C PRO A 58 1.58 -32.40 29.73
N ALA A 59 2.81 -31.85 29.72
CA ALA A 59 4.01 -32.22 30.48
C ALA A 59 4.93 -33.32 29.93
N LEU A 60 6.14 -32.89 29.53
CA LEU A 60 7.37 -33.56 29.95
C LEU A 60 8.40 -32.51 30.39
N ARG A 61 8.69 -32.50 31.69
CA ARG A 61 9.87 -31.85 32.28
C ARG A 61 11.08 -32.72 31.94
N LEU A 62 12.12 -32.14 31.36
CA LEU A 62 13.45 -32.74 31.29
C LEU A 62 14.39 -31.98 32.21
N ALA A 63 15.05 -32.76 33.07
CA ALA A 63 16.00 -32.34 34.07
C ALA A 63 17.33 -31.90 33.43
N THR A 64 17.92 -30.87 34.01
CA THR A 64 19.30 -30.42 33.77
C THR A 64 20.30 -31.29 34.53
N PRO A 65 21.51 -31.50 33.98
CA PRO A 65 22.67 -31.74 34.82
C PRO A 65 23.75 -30.65 34.67
N ALA A 66 24.22 -30.28 35.84
CA ALA A 66 25.45 -29.63 36.29
C ALA A 66 26.59 -29.32 35.28
N THR A 67 27.13 -28.12 35.47
CA THR A 67 28.42 -27.59 35.01
C THR A 67 29.60 -28.34 35.65
N PRO A 68 30.79 -28.30 35.02
CA PRO A 68 31.98 -27.97 35.80
C PRO A 68 32.89 -26.90 35.17
N ARG A 69 33.70 -26.31 36.07
CA ARG A 69 34.55 -25.13 35.96
C ARG A 69 35.95 -25.47 35.43
N ARG A 70 36.42 -24.66 34.47
CA ARG A 70 37.76 -24.06 34.22
C ARG A 70 39.04 -24.60 34.93
N LEU A 71 40.10 -24.83 34.14
CA LEU A 71 41.55 -24.49 34.33
C LEU A 71 42.27 -24.88 33.00
N ALA A 72 42.72 -23.96 32.14
CA ALA A 72 43.97 -23.14 32.12
C ALA A 72 45.25 -23.86 31.60
N THR A 73 45.95 -23.14 30.70
CA THR A 73 47.38 -23.18 30.31
C THR A 73 47.81 -23.95 29.02
N GLY A 74 48.69 -23.29 28.24
CA GLY A 74 49.65 -23.93 27.32
C GLY A 74 49.54 -23.56 25.83
N GLY A 75 50.52 -22.83 25.28
CA GLY A 75 50.63 -22.43 23.87
C GLY A 75 51.23 -23.50 22.92
N PRO A 76 51.86 -23.13 21.79
CA PRO A 76 51.36 -23.44 20.45
C PRO A 76 52.22 -24.47 19.67
N ALA A 77 51.63 -25.15 18.66
CA ALA A 77 52.17 -25.33 17.30
C ALA A 77 51.51 -26.48 16.50
N SER A 78 51.37 -26.21 15.19
CA SER A 78 51.62 -27.12 14.04
C SER A 78 50.43 -27.59 13.19
N ARG A 79 50.69 -27.43 11.87
CA ARG A 79 49.97 -27.85 10.67
C ARG A 79 49.68 -29.36 10.63
N ALA A 80 48.53 -29.76 10.08
CA ALA A 80 48.43 -30.79 9.03
C ALA A 80 46.98 -30.99 8.53
N ARG A 81 46.84 -30.99 7.20
CA ARG A 81 45.88 -31.70 6.33
C ARG A 81 46.74 -32.26 5.18
N PRO A 82 46.31 -33.20 4.32
CA PRO A 82 45.07 -34.01 4.26
C PRO A 82 45.35 -35.53 4.04
N VAL A 83 44.33 -36.40 4.04
CA VAL A 83 44.45 -37.75 3.44
C VAL A 83 43.15 -38.15 2.73
N CYS A 84 43.33 -38.64 1.50
CA CYS A 84 42.35 -39.29 0.61
C CYS A 84 42.05 -40.72 1.04
N LEU A 85 40.85 -41.23 0.75
CA LEU A 85 40.64 -42.67 0.53
C LEU A 85 39.76 -42.89 -0.70
N SER A 86 40.38 -43.55 -1.68
CA SER A 86 39.79 -44.19 -2.86
C SER A 86 39.51 -45.65 -2.55
N VAL A 87 38.41 -46.22 -3.06
CA VAL A 87 38.35 -47.64 -3.46
C VAL A 87 37.47 -47.77 -4.71
N SER A 88 38.07 -48.38 -5.73
CA SER A 88 37.51 -48.81 -7.01
C SER A 88 36.82 -50.17 -6.86
N ASP A 89 35.88 -50.50 -7.74
CA ASP A 89 35.81 -51.81 -8.42
C ASP A 89 34.85 -51.78 -9.62
N ALA A 90 35.27 -52.44 -10.71
CA ALA A 90 34.66 -52.53 -12.05
C ALA A 90 33.70 -53.76 -12.15
N PRO A 91 33.09 -54.19 -13.30
CA PRO A 91 33.64 -54.22 -14.65
C PRO A 91 32.68 -53.91 -15.84
N ALA A 92 33.28 -54.00 -17.03
CA ALA A 92 32.83 -53.62 -18.36
C ALA A 92 31.77 -54.53 -19.02
N TYR A 93 31.04 -53.96 -19.99
CA TYR A 93 30.51 -54.70 -21.15
C TYR A 93 30.60 -53.85 -22.43
N GLN A 94 31.05 -54.50 -23.51
CA GLN A 94 31.35 -53.96 -24.84
C GLN A 94 30.39 -54.61 -25.84
N LEU A 95 29.68 -53.83 -26.67
CA LEU A 95 29.08 -54.28 -27.96
C LEU A 95 29.00 -53.05 -28.89
N GLN A 96 29.94 -52.90 -29.83
CA GLN A 96 29.92 -53.37 -31.23
C GLN A 96 29.24 -52.38 -32.18
N GLN A 97 30.08 -51.63 -32.91
CA GLN A 97 29.70 -50.71 -33.99
C GLN A 97 29.39 -51.48 -35.27
N LEU A 98 28.27 -51.15 -35.92
CA LEU A 98 27.99 -51.49 -37.30
C LEU A 98 27.99 -50.20 -38.14
N ARG A 99 28.96 -50.10 -39.04
CA ARG A 99 29.00 -49.15 -40.16
C ARG A 99 28.02 -49.62 -41.24
N MET A 100 27.20 -48.72 -41.76
CA MET A 100 26.69 -48.81 -43.14
C MET A 100 26.78 -47.43 -43.80
N SER A 101 27.30 -47.43 -45.03
CA SER A 101 27.49 -46.29 -45.92
C SER A 101 26.21 -45.98 -46.74
N PRO A 102 26.11 -44.81 -47.41
CA PRO A 102 24.85 -44.21 -47.87
C PRO A 102 24.53 -44.45 -49.35
N THR A 103 23.29 -44.15 -49.78
CA THR A 103 22.82 -43.60 -51.10
C THR A 103 21.29 -43.78 -51.23
N PRO A 104 20.57 -43.12 -52.17
CA PRO A 104 20.45 -41.69 -52.43
C PRO A 104 18.97 -41.21 -52.44
N GLU A 105 18.81 -39.91 -52.69
CA GLU A 105 17.61 -39.06 -52.78
C GLU A 105 16.32 -39.65 -53.38
N SER A 106 15.18 -39.27 -52.78
CA SER A 106 14.01 -38.84 -53.56
C SER A 106 13.24 -37.75 -52.82
N SER A 107 13.29 -36.55 -53.36
CA SER A 107 12.56 -35.35 -53.01
C SER A 107 11.07 -35.45 -53.38
N SER A 108 10.17 -35.13 -52.45
CA SER A 108 8.99 -34.29 -52.73
C SER A 108 8.35 -33.73 -51.46
N PRO A 109 7.78 -32.52 -51.51
CA PRO A 109 7.64 -31.64 -50.36
C PRO A 109 6.20 -31.58 -49.86
N GLN A 110 5.93 -32.01 -48.63
CA GLN A 110 4.61 -31.78 -47.99
C GLN A 110 4.62 -31.88 -46.45
N LEU A 111 5.77 -31.57 -45.83
CA LEU A 111 5.90 -31.45 -44.38
C LEU A 111 6.21 -29.99 -43.98
N GLN A 112 5.36 -29.08 -44.45
CA GLN A 112 5.32 -27.69 -43.98
C GLN A 112 3.88 -27.21 -43.96
N GLU A 113 3.02 -27.85 -43.17
CA GLU A 113 1.72 -27.28 -42.80
C GLU A 113 1.10 -28.06 -41.63
N GLN A 114 1.87 -28.26 -40.56
CA GLN A 114 1.31 -28.72 -39.29
C GLN A 114 2.24 -28.36 -38.11
N GLU A 115 2.75 -27.13 -38.09
CA GLU A 115 2.97 -26.47 -36.80
C GLU A 115 1.59 -26.16 -36.22
N SER A 116 1.11 -27.13 -35.46
CA SER A 116 -0.06 -27.06 -34.62
C SER A 116 -0.06 -25.74 -33.84
N ARG A 117 -0.96 -24.86 -34.25
CA ARG A 117 -1.46 -23.67 -33.58
C ARG A 117 -1.54 -23.88 -32.06
N MET A 118 -0.46 -23.54 -31.35
CA MET A 118 -0.50 -23.29 -29.91
C MET A 118 -1.49 -22.14 -29.67
N PRO A 119 -2.34 -22.17 -28.62
CA PRO A 119 -3.10 -21.00 -28.27
C PRO A 119 -2.10 -19.87 -27.99
N ALA A 120 -2.32 -18.68 -28.55
CA ALA A 120 -1.46 -17.52 -28.32
C ALA A 120 -1.13 -17.43 -26.83
N GLY A 121 0.15 -17.55 -26.47
CA GLY A 121 0.58 -17.60 -25.07
C GLY A 121 0.02 -16.39 -24.33
N LYS A 122 -0.62 -16.63 -23.17
CA LYS A 122 -1.12 -15.54 -22.33
C LYS A 122 0.03 -14.58 -22.05
N THR A 123 -0.24 -13.27 -22.14
CA THR A 123 0.78 -12.27 -21.83
C THR A 123 1.18 -12.39 -20.36
N LYS A 124 2.47 -12.47 -20.06
CA LYS A 124 2.94 -12.47 -18.66
C LYS A 124 2.99 -11.04 -18.14
N LEU A 125 2.46 -10.81 -16.94
CA LEU A 125 2.41 -9.50 -16.31
C LEU A 125 3.04 -9.55 -14.91
N ARG A 126 4.14 -8.84 -14.71
CA ARG A 126 4.93 -8.88 -13.46
C ARG A 126 4.63 -7.64 -12.63
N LEU A 127 3.88 -7.81 -11.57
CA LEU A 127 3.53 -6.76 -10.63
C LEU A 127 4.49 -6.75 -9.45
N GLY A 128 4.69 -5.58 -8.85
CA GLY A 128 5.46 -5.42 -7.62
C GLY A 128 4.77 -4.45 -6.66
N THR A 129 4.95 -4.65 -5.36
CA THR A 129 4.52 -3.68 -4.35
C THR A 129 5.63 -3.34 -3.39
N TYR A 130 5.79 -2.05 -3.15
CA TYR A 130 6.72 -1.43 -2.20
C TYR A 130 5.99 -0.71 -1.05
N MET A 131 4.68 -0.94 -0.94
CA MET A 131 3.81 -0.25 0.02
C MET A 131 3.59 -1.04 1.31
N CYS A 132 3.97 -2.31 1.29
CA CYS A 132 3.86 -3.21 2.42
C CYS A 132 5.07 -3.01 3.38
N PRO A 133 4.92 -3.16 4.70
CA PRO A 133 3.74 -3.67 5.41
C PRO A 133 2.71 -2.59 5.79
N SER A 134 2.89 -1.33 5.37
CA SER A 134 1.95 -0.24 5.68
C SER A 134 0.56 -0.54 5.10
N HIS A 135 0.55 -0.99 3.83
CA HIS A 135 -0.63 -1.62 3.24
C HIS A 135 -0.53 -3.16 3.32
N PRO A 136 -1.68 -3.85 3.42
CA PRO A 136 -1.73 -5.32 3.32
C PRO A 136 -1.30 -5.80 1.93
N VAL A 137 -0.63 -6.96 1.86
CA VAL A 137 -0.25 -7.57 0.57
C VAL A 137 -1.48 -7.99 -0.23
N GLU A 138 -2.56 -8.35 0.47
CA GLU A 138 -3.84 -8.78 -0.08
C GLU A 138 -4.51 -7.70 -0.95
N LEU A 139 -4.21 -6.42 -0.72
CA LEU A 139 -4.66 -5.34 -1.61
C LEU A 139 -4.00 -5.45 -3.00
N TYR A 140 -2.74 -5.84 -3.06
CA TYR A 140 -2.00 -5.96 -4.31
C TYR A 140 -2.29 -7.29 -5.02
N GLU A 141 -2.53 -8.35 -4.24
CA GLU A 141 -3.12 -9.58 -4.78
C GLU A 141 -4.50 -9.33 -5.41
N LEU A 142 -5.30 -8.44 -4.81
CA LEU A 142 -6.60 -8.06 -5.38
C LEU A 142 -6.45 -7.43 -6.77
N PHE A 143 -5.52 -6.47 -6.93
CA PHE A 143 -5.24 -5.87 -8.23
C PHE A 143 -4.70 -6.89 -9.23
N MET A 144 -3.79 -7.77 -8.80
CA MET A 144 -3.24 -8.84 -9.64
C MET A 144 -4.34 -9.76 -10.17
N ARG A 145 -5.17 -10.33 -9.29
CA ARG A 145 -6.26 -11.25 -9.66
C ARG A 145 -7.30 -10.57 -10.54
N TYR A 146 -7.59 -9.30 -10.28
CA TYR A 146 -8.50 -8.53 -11.12
C TYR A 146 -7.98 -8.37 -12.54
N LEU A 147 -6.70 -8.02 -12.70
CA LEU A 147 -6.08 -7.90 -14.01
C LEU A 147 -6.01 -9.24 -14.75
N GLU A 148 -5.76 -10.36 -14.07
CA GLU A 148 -5.82 -11.70 -14.68
C GLU A 148 -7.21 -12.13 -15.14
N GLU A 149 -8.27 -11.67 -14.45
CA GLU A 149 -9.65 -11.95 -14.84
C GLU A 149 -10.09 -11.10 -16.02
N GLU A 150 -9.75 -9.81 -16.01
CA GLU A 150 -10.18 -8.85 -17.04
C GLU A 150 -9.32 -8.90 -18.32
N LEU A 151 -8.05 -9.29 -18.19
CA LEU A 151 -7.11 -9.32 -19.29
C LEU A 151 -6.67 -10.78 -19.53
N PRO A 152 -6.45 -11.19 -20.79
CA PRO A 152 -5.94 -12.53 -21.11
C PRO A 152 -4.43 -12.63 -20.78
N CYS A 153 -4.07 -12.43 -19.51
CA CYS A 153 -2.71 -12.47 -18.99
C CYS A 153 -2.54 -13.52 -17.88
N GLU A 154 -1.28 -13.80 -17.56
CA GLU A 154 -0.85 -14.53 -16.39
C GLU A 154 -0.03 -13.57 -15.55
N ALA A 155 -0.42 -13.32 -14.30
CA ALA A 155 0.19 -12.30 -13.47
C ALA A 155 0.93 -12.88 -12.26
N THR A 156 2.05 -12.27 -11.93
CA THR A 156 2.84 -12.60 -10.73
C THR A 156 3.03 -11.35 -9.88
N LEU A 157 3.08 -11.48 -8.56
CA LEU A 157 3.31 -10.37 -7.64
C LEU A 157 4.60 -10.55 -6.84
N MET A 158 5.52 -9.60 -6.97
CA MET A 158 6.69 -9.44 -6.12
C MET A 158 6.36 -8.54 -4.92
N TYR A 159 6.78 -8.95 -3.73
CA TYR A 159 6.66 -8.15 -2.51
C TYR A 159 8.04 -7.67 -2.05
N GLU A 160 8.20 -6.35 -1.88
CA GLU A 160 9.36 -5.73 -1.26
C GLU A 160 8.92 -4.87 -0.06
N SER A 161 9.55 -5.06 1.08
CA SER A 161 9.15 -4.46 2.36
C SER A 161 10.17 -3.49 2.93
N ARG A 162 11.37 -3.43 2.36
CA ARG A 162 12.51 -2.68 2.90
C ARG A 162 12.50 -1.20 2.51
N GLY A 163 11.72 -0.83 1.50
CA GLY A 163 11.67 0.54 0.99
C GLY A 163 10.37 0.83 0.24
N GLY A 164 10.09 2.13 0.07
CA GLY A 164 8.89 2.62 -0.62
C GLY A 164 8.96 2.60 -2.15
N GLY A 165 10.03 2.02 -2.72
CA GLY A 165 10.30 1.88 -4.15
C GLY A 165 11.56 1.04 -4.38
N PRO A 166 12.03 0.91 -5.63
CA PRO A 166 13.25 0.18 -5.97
C PRO A 166 14.43 0.54 -5.05
N LEU A 167 15.15 -0.48 -4.61
CA LEU A 167 16.24 -0.30 -3.64
C LEU A 167 17.52 0.17 -4.35
N PRO A 168 18.25 1.15 -3.79
CA PRO A 168 19.42 1.74 -4.44
C PRO A 168 20.66 0.83 -4.41
N ASP A 169 20.63 -0.28 -3.66
CA ASP A 169 21.74 -1.21 -3.49
C ASP A 169 21.82 -2.29 -4.59
N ARG A 170 20.92 -2.24 -5.58
CA ARG A 170 20.78 -3.23 -6.66
C ARG A 170 20.27 -2.59 -7.94
N GLU A 171 20.26 -3.37 -9.01
CA GLU A 171 19.70 -2.92 -10.28
C GLU A 171 18.21 -2.61 -10.16
N ASP A 172 17.81 -1.48 -10.74
CA ASP A 172 16.41 -1.08 -10.83
C ASP A 172 15.62 -2.12 -11.65
N PRO A 173 14.49 -2.64 -11.14
CA PRO A 173 13.79 -3.74 -11.78
C PRO A 173 13.07 -3.33 -13.07
N PHE A 174 12.80 -2.04 -13.27
CA PHE A 174 12.33 -1.51 -14.56
C PHE A 174 13.47 -1.43 -15.55
N THR A 175 14.69 -1.07 -15.13
CA THR A 175 15.89 -1.14 -15.99
C THR A 175 16.19 -2.57 -16.41
N ALA A 176 16.21 -3.51 -15.45
CA ALA A 176 16.47 -4.93 -15.69
C ALA A 176 15.35 -5.65 -16.46
N ASP A 177 14.26 -4.95 -16.79
CA ASP A 177 13.06 -5.53 -17.42
C ASP A 177 12.50 -6.73 -16.66
N THR A 178 12.49 -6.67 -15.32
CA THR A 178 11.99 -7.75 -14.44
C THR A 178 10.62 -7.43 -13.83
N LEU A 179 10.17 -6.19 -13.98
CA LEU A 179 8.90 -5.70 -13.44
C LEU A 179 8.17 -4.86 -14.48
N ASP A 180 6.86 -5.10 -14.61
CA ASP A 180 5.99 -4.41 -15.55
C ASP A 180 5.17 -3.32 -14.87
N ILE A 181 4.65 -3.57 -13.67
CA ILE A 181 3.86 -2.61 -12.89
C ILE A 181 4.38 -2.60 -11.46
N ALA A 182 4.48 -1.43 -10.81
CA ALA A 182 4.66 -1.38 -9.37
C ALA A 182 3.80 -0.34 -8.66
N PHE A 183 3.43 -0.68 -7.43
CA PHE A 183 2.84 0.26 -6.47
C PHE A 183 3.95 0.80 -5.58
N VAL A 184 4.17 2.10 -5.64
CA VAL A 184 5.28 2.77 -4.93
C VAL A 184 4.77 3.95 -4.13
N THR A 185 5.59 4.43 -3.19
CA THR A 185 5.29 5.65 -2.45
C THR A 185 5.46 6.89 -3.34
N PRO A 186 4.71 7.98 -3.09
CA PRO A 186 4.92 9.25 -3.79
C PRO A 186 6.39 9.71 -3.79
N THR A 187 7.07 9.58 -2.64
CA THR A 187 8.50 9.89 -2.51
C THR A 187 9.40 9.06 -3.41
N ALA A 188 9.12 7.77 -3.59
CA ALA A 188 9.91 6.94 -4.50
C ALA A 188 9.67 7.34 -5.95
N TYR A 189 8.42 7.66 -6.31
CA TYR A 189 8.08 8.11 -7.66
C TYR A 189 8.78 9.42 -8.03
N VAL A 190 8.71 10.44 -7.18
CA VAL A 190 9.41 11.71 -7.38
C VAL A 190 10.92 11.51 -7.57
N LYS A 191 11.53 10.60 -6.79
CA LYS A 191 12.95 10.23 -6.95
C LYS A 191 13.24 9.56 -8.30
N MET A 192 12.35 8.70 -8.78
CA MET A 192 12.50 8.05 -10.09
C MET A 192 12.41 9.07 -11.22
N GLU A 193 11.47 10.02 -11.15
CA GLU A 193 11.39 11.15 -12.08
C GLU A 193 12.66 12.02 -12.04
N ASP A 194 13.16 12.34 -10.85
CA ASP A 194 14.39 13.14 -10.67
C ASP A 194 15.62 12.47 -11.26
N SER A 195 15.71 11.14 -11.13
CA SER A 195 16.75 10.34 -11.74
C SER A 195 16.61 10.21 -13.26
N LYS A 196 15.50 10.69 -13.84
CA LYS A 196 15.14 10.60 -15.25
C LYS A 196 15.24 9.16 -15.78
N ASN A 197 14.76 8.19 -15.00
CA ASN A 197 14.77 6.79 -15.43
C ASN A 197 13.88 6.63 -16.69
N PRO A 198 14.45 6.29 -17.86
CA PRO A 198 13.70 6.23 -19.13
C PRO A 198 12.78 5.00 -19.24
N HIS A 199 12.78 4.13 -18.24
CA HIS A 199 12.02 2.88 -18.23
C HIS A 199 10.85 2.91 -17.25
N VAL A 200 10.63 4.03 -16.57
CA VAL A 200 9.54 4.23 -15.62
C VAL A 200 8.63 5.32 -16.15
N GLU A 201 7.33 5.02 -16.24
CA GLU A 201 6.30 6.01 -16.51
C GLU A 201 5.15 5.85 -15.52
N LEU A 202 4.40 6.93 -15.28
CA LEU A 202 3.21 6.90 -14.44
C LEU A 202 2.06 6.22 -15.19
N LEU A 203 1.44 5.21 -14.57
CA LEU A 203 0.14 4.74 -15.01
C LEU A 203 -0.92 5.77 -14.58
N PRO A 204 -1.78 6.28 -15.48
CA PRO A 204 -2.65 7.42 -15.21
C PRO A 204 -3.89 7.04 -14.38
N VAL A 205 -3.69 6.33 -13.28
CA VAL A 205 -4.72 5.83 -12.36
C VAL A 205 -4.29 6.07 -10.92
N ALA A 206 -5.20 6.58 -10.10
CA ALA A 206 -5.03 6.75 -8.67
C ALA A 206 -6.24 6.21 -7.90
N ALA A 207 -5.99 5.61 -6.73
CA ALA A 207 -7.04 5.19 -5.83
C ALA A 207 -7.57 6.37 -4.99
N VAL A 208 -8.87 6.40 -4.77
CA VAL A 208 -9.55 7.29 -3.82
C VAL A 208 -9.86 6.52 -2.56
N PHE A 209 -9.27 6.95 -1.43
CA PHE A 209 -9.49 6.32 -0.14
C PHE A 209 -10.57 7.02 0.68
N LYS A 210 -11.33 6.24 1.46
CA LYS A 210 -12.26 6.73 2.47
C LYS A 210 -11.46 7.36 3.61
N HIS A 211 -11.77 8.61 3.91
CA HIS A 211 -11.24 9.31 5.06
C HIS A 211 -12.27 10.34 5.56
N PRO A 212 -12.44 10.58 6.88
CA PRO A 212 -13.42 11.55 7.38
C PRO A 212 -13.26 12.96 6.81
N ARG A 213 -12.02 13.35 6.44
CA ARG A 213 -11.74 14.64 5.78
C ARG A 213 -11.91 14.62 4.24
N ASN A 214 -12.05 13.47 3.61
CA ASN A 214 -12.20 13.35 2.15
C ASN A 214 -13.67 13.32 1.71
N LYS A 215 -14.42 14.39 2.01
CA LYS A 215 -15.86 14.47 1.71
C LYS A 215 -16.15 14.51 0.20
N ASP A 216 -15.24 15.12 -0.56
CA ASP A 216 -15.40 15.32 -2.01
C ASP A 216 -14.88 14.13 -2.84
N GLY A 217 -14.37 13.08 -2.20
CA GLY A 217 -13.89 11.87 -2.87
C GLY A 217 -12.74 12.12 -3.85
N GLN A 218 -11.78 12.96 -3.45
CA GLN A 218 -10.60 13.31 -4.24
C GLN A 218 -9.50 12.26 -4.08
N PRO A 219 -8.68 11.99 -5.13
CA PRO A 219 -7.52 11.14 -5.00
C PRO A 219 -6.48 11.76 -4.06
N GLY A 220 -5.79 10.91 -3.32
CA GLY A 220 -4.84 11.32 -2.30
C GLY A 220 -5.00 10.54 -1.00
N TYR A 221 -4.16 10.87 -0.03
CA TYR A 221 -4.22 10.29 1.30
C TYR A 221 -3.96 11.35 2.37
N PHE A 222 -4.15 10.99 3.64
CA PHE A 222 -3.99 11.90 4.76
C PHE A 222 -2.92 11.37 5.71
N SER A 223 -2.28 12.30 6.41
CA SER A 223 -1.44 12.02 7.55
C SER A 223 -2.22 12.28 8.82
N ASP A 224 -2.51 11.26 9.61
CA ASP A 224 -3.16 11.39 10.91
C ASP A 224 -2.13 11.54 12.02
N ILE A 225 -2.27 12.57 12.83
CA ILE A 225 -1.63 12.66 14.14
C ILE A 225 -2.47 11.85 15.11
N ILE A 226 -1.86 10.82 15.69
CA ILE A 226 -2.48 9.97 16.67
C ILE A 226 -1.88 10.17 18.06
N ILE A 227 -2.72 10.05 19.07
CA ILE A 227 -2.34 10.01 20.49
C ILE A 227 -3.05 8.83 21.17
N HIS A 228 -2.56 8.47 22.36
CA HIS A 228 -3.27 7.54 23.24
C HIS A 228 -4.44 8.26 23.94
N VAL A 229 -5.57 7.59 24.16
CA VAL A 229 -6.78 8.14 24.81
C VAL A 229 -6.51 8.84 26.14
N ASP A 230 -5.60 8.30 26.97
CA ASP A 230 -5.13 8.92 28.21
C ASP A 230 -4.66 10.39 28.08
N TYR A 231 -4.17 10.81 26.90
CA TYR A 231 -3.69 12.18 26.67
C TYR A 231 -4.80 13.14 26.17
N GLU A 232 -6.01 12.65 25.86
CA GLU A 232 -7.11 13.43 25.28
C GLU A 232 -7.49 14.67 26.11
N LYS A 233 -7.39 14.56 27.44
CA LYS A 233 -7.75 15.65 28.36
C LYS A 233 -6.75 16.81 28.35
N HIS A 234 -5.56 16.60 27.83
CA HIS A 234 -4.44 17.55 27.92
C HIS A 234 -3.91 17.99 26.54
N VAL A 235 -4.25 17.26 25.49
CA VAL A 235 -3.78 17.50 24.12
C VAL A 235 -4.98 17.68 23.20
N GLY A 236 -5.19 18.89 22.69
CA GLY A 236 -6.29 19.23 21.78
C GLY A 236 -5.87 19.59 20.36
N LYS A 237 -4.60 19.87 20.12
CA LYS A 237 -4.04 20.24 18.80
C LYS A 237 -2.55 19.94 18.71
N LEU A 238 -1.97 20.00 17.50
CA LEU A 238 -0.53 19.80 17.27
C LEU A 238 0.36 20.64 18.20
N LEU A 239 0.02 21.92 18.45
CA LEU A 239 0.85 22.80 19.28
C LEU A 239 0.90 22.45 20.77
N ASP A 240 -0.01 21.59 21.25
CA ASP A 240 -0.02 21.11 22.63
C ASP A 240 0.98 19.96 22.83
N LEU A 241 1.54 19.40 21.74
CA LEU A 241 2.54 18.33 21.74
C LEU A 241 3.98 18.85 21.91
N ARG A 242 4.16 20.10 22.36
CA ARG A 242 5.49 20.67 22.58
C ARG A 242 6.21 19.92 23.68
N GLY A 243 7.45 19.53 23.44
CA GLY A 243 8.25 18.76 24.39
C GLY A 243 7.85 17.28 24.49
N CYS A 244 6.90 16.80 23.69
CA CYS A 244 6.41 15.43 23.77
C CYS A 244 7.42 14.41 23.19
N ASN A 245 7.22 13.14 23.54
CA ASN A 245 7.85 12.01 22.87
C ASN A 245 7.11 11.72 21.56
N TRP A 246 7.73 12.01 20.42
CA TRP A 246 7.12 11.92 19.09
C TRP A 246 7.67 10.73 18.30
N ALA A 247 6.80 9.85 17.78
CA ALA A 247 7.21 8.77 16.88
C ALA A 247 6.91 9.07 15.41
N TYR A 248 7.86 8.74 14.53
CA TYR A 248 7.71 8.89 13.08
C TYR A 248 8.31 7.69 12.33
N SER A 249 7.78 7.38 11.14
CA SER A 249 8.19 6.18 10.39
C SER A 249 9.61 6.29 9.82
N SER A 250 9.91 7.36 9.09
CA SER A 250 11.26 7.69 8.60
C SER A 250 11.37 9.16 8.20
N GLU A 251 12.59 9.67 8.09
CA GLU A 251 12.88 11.06 7.68
C GLU A 251 12.45 11.34 6.24
N HIS A 252 12.33 10.27 5.43
CA HIS A 252 11.89 10.37 4.05
C HIS A 252 10.38 10.19 3.88
N SER A 253 9.64 9.89 4.96
CA SER A 253 8.19 9.69 4.91
C SER A 253 7.48 11.02 4.71
N LEU A 254 6.66 11.10 3.65
CA LEU A 254 5.85 12.27 3.36
C LEU A 254 4.82 12.55 4.46
N SER A 255 4.01 11.55 4.80
CA SER A 255 3.02 11.64 5.89
C SER A 255 3.66 11.60 7.29
N GLY A 256 4.63 10.71 7.51
CA GLY A 256 5.19 10.52 8.85
C GLY A 256 6.13 11.65 9.31
N SER A 257 6.67 12.45 8.40
CA SER A 257 7.70 13.44 8.74
C SER A 257 7.52 14.76 7.99
N ALA A 258 7.55 14.73 6.66
CA ALA A 258 7.71 15.95 5.88
C ALA A 258 6.54 16.94 6.03
N VAL A 259 5.30 16.44 6.04
CA VAL A 259 4.10 17.27 6.23
C VAL A 259 4.04 17.88 7.63
N ILE A 260 4.54 17.17 8.64
CA ILE A 260 4.55 17.63 10.04
C ILE A 260 5.58 18.74 10.21
N LEU A 261 6.78 18.58 9.65
CA LEU A 261 7.80 19.62 9.66
C LEU A 261 7.34 20.90 8.94
N LYS A 262 6.61 20.75 7.81
CA LYS A 262 5.99 21.89 7.13
C LYS A 262 4.95 22.57 8.03
N ALA A 263 4.06 21.81 8.66
CA ALA A 263 3.04 22.36 9.56
C ALA A 263 3.65 23.09 10.76
N LEU A 264 4.71 22.54 11.36
CA LEU A 264 5.45 23.20 12.45
C LEU A 264 6.09 24.50 11.96
N ARG A 265 6.75 24.49 10.80
CA ARG A 265 7.38 25.69 10.22
C ARG A 265 6.37 26.81 9.98
N GLU A 266 5.18 26.49 9.50
CA GLU A 266 4.09 27.46 9.29
C GLU A 266 3.62 28.11 10.60
N GLN A 267 3.86 27.46 11.74
CA GLN A 267 3.60 27.99 13.08
C GLN A 267 4.85 28.64 13.73
N GLY A 268 5.95 28.80 12.98
CA GLY A 268 7.21 29.34 13.51
C GLY A 268 8.04 28.34 14.32
N GLU A 269 7.70 27.05 14.27
CA GLU A 269 8.37 25.97 14.99
C GLU A 269 9.29 25.14 14.09
N ASN A 270 10.11 24.26 14.68
CA ASN A 270 10.99 23.35 13.95
C ASN A 270 11.02 21.95 14.61
N ALA A 271 11.90 21.05 14.17
CA ALA A 271 11.97 19.68 14.72
C ALA A 271 12.25 19.63 16.24
N SER A 272 12.94 20.63 16.81
CA SER A 272 13.17 20.77 18.25
C SER A 272 11.90 21.09 19.05
N PHE A 273 10.76 21.28 18.39
CA PHE A 273 9.45 21.43 19.02
C PHE A 273 9.10 20.21 19.88
N PHE A 274 9.46 19.01 19.43
CA PHE A 274 9.30 17.78 20.19
C PHE A 274 10.49 17.61 21.15
N GLY A 275 10.24 17.07 22.34
CA GLY A 275 11.30 16.83 23.33
C GLY A 275 12.21 15.68 22.91
N ASN A 276 11.64 14.66 22.27
CA ASN A 276 12.36 13.55 21.69
C ASN A 276 11.65 13.04 20.43
N MET A 277 12.41 12.82 19.36
CA MET A 277 11.91 12.25 18.11
C MET A 277 12.44 10.83 17.92
N MET A 278 11.54 9.85 17.90
CA MET A 278 11.87 8.45 17.77
C MET A 278 11.49 7.90 16.40
N LYS A 279 12.49 7.38 15.70
CA LYS A 279 12.29 6.68 14.43
C LYS A 279 11.76 5.27 14.66
N SER A 280 10.52 5.00 14.28
CA SER A 280 9.88 3.69 14.43
C SER A 280 10.19 2.72 13.28
N GLY A 281 10.54 3.25 12.09
CA GLY A 281 10.81 2.48 10.88
C GLY A 281 9.58 2.09 10.06
N SER A 282 8.35 2.19 10.60
CA SER A 282 7.11 1.99 9.83
C SER A 282 5.91 2.65 10.51
N HIS A 283 4.88 2.98 9.74
CA HIS A 283 3.65 3.57 10.30
C HIS A 283 3.00 2.63 11.34
N LEU A 284 2.98 1.32 11.08
CA LEU A 284 2.43 0.34 12.03
C LEU A 284 3.21 0.31 13.35
N LYS A 285 4.54 0.41 13.31
CA LYS A 285 5.38 0.51 14.51
C LYS A 285 5.13 1.82 15.26
N SER A 286 4.94 2.94 14.55
CA SER A 286 4.54 4.20 15.20
C SER A 286 3.22 4.06 15.96
N VAL A 287 2.21 3.39 15.38
CA VAL A 287 0.95 3.09 16.07
C VAL A 287 1.19 2.26 17.34
N GLN A 288 2.03 1.22 17.25
CA GLN A 288 2.38 0.37 18.41
C GLN A 288 3.13 1.15 19.50
N MET A 289 4.00 2.09 19.14
CA MET A 289 4.70 2.94 20.10
C MET A 289 3.75 3.86 20.87
N VAL A 290 2.71 4.39 20.22
CA VAL A 290 1.65 5.16 20.89
C VAL A 290 0.80 4.28 21.80
N LEU A 291 0.36 3.11 21.32
CA LEU A 291 -0.42 2.16 22.12
C LEU A 291 0.33 1.67 23.36
N SER A 292 1.64 1.43 23.24
CA SER A 292 2.51 1.03 24.35
C SER A 292 3.04 2.20 25.18
N LYS A 293 2.60 3.43 24.89
CA LYS A 293 3.01 4.68 25.55
C LYS A 293 4.53 4.91 25.54
N GLN A 294 5.24 4.31 24.59
CA GLN A 294 6.64 4.66 24.30
C GLN A 294 6.73 6.05 23.67
N ALA A 295 5.74 6.39 22.82
CA ALA A 295 5.54 7.71 22.26
C ALA A 295 4.19 8.27 22.75
N GLU A 296 4.12 9.57 22.96
CA GLU A 296 2.87 10.27 23.34
C GLU A 296 2.03 10.55 22.09
N ALA A 297 2.70 10.83 20.97
CA ALA A 297 2.06 11.09 19.70
C ALA A 297 2.87 10.55 18.52
N ALA A 298 2.20 10.33 17.39
CA ALA A 298 2.84 9.97 16.13
C ALA A 298 2.07 10.48 14.92
N ALA A 299 2.78 10.78 13.83
CA ALA A 299 2.16 10.94 12.52
C ALA A 299 2.20 9.63 11.73
N VAL A 300 1.02 9.22 11.23
CA VAL A 300 0.85 7.97 10.50
C VAL A 300 0.06 8.18 9.23
N ASP A 301 0.31 7.33 8.25
CA ASP A 301 -0.53 7.20 7.07
C ASP A 301 -1.94 6.76 7.48
N ALA A 302 -2.96 7.57 7.14
CA ALA A 302 -4.34 7.34 7.55
C ALA A 302 -4.93 6.03 7.00
N ASN A 303 -4.51 5.60 5.81
CA ASN A 303 -4.96 4.34 5.21
C ASN A 303 -4.35 3.14 5.93
N THR A 304 -3.07 3.27 6.31
CA THR A 304 -2.40 2.28 7.15
C THR A 304 -3.10 2.12 8.50
N LEU A 305 -3.41 3.23 9.18
CA LEU A 305 -4.14 3.21 10.45
C LEU A 305 -5.53 2.60 10.29
N SER A 306 -6.31 3.11 9.33
CA SER A 306 -7.70 2.68 9.08
C SER A 306 -7.80 1.19 8.81
N TYR A 307 -6.95 0.66 7.94
CA TYR A 307 -6.95 -0.77 7.61
C TYR A 307 -6.50 -1.63 8.79
N ASN A 308 -5.41 -1.25 9.46
CA ASN A 308 -4.81 -2.07 10.51
C ASN A 308 -5.56 -1.99 11.84
N LYS A 309 -6.43 -1.00 12.04
CA LYS A 309 -7.19 -0.81 13.29
C LYS A 309 -7.93 -2.07 13.74
N LYS A 310 -8.47 -2.86 12.82
CA LYS A 310 -9.17 -4.13 13.12
C LYS A 310 -8.29 -5.25 13.67
N TYR A 311 -6.97 -5.18 13.46
CA TYR A 311 -5.98 -6.15 13.96
C TYR A 311 -5.28 -5.70 15.24
N LEU A 312 -5.51 -4.45 15.66
CA LEU A 312 -5.01 -3.95 16.95
C LEU A 312 -5.85 -4.50 18.09
N GLN A 313 -5.25 -4.58 19.29
CA GLN A 313 -5.96 -4.93 20.51
C GLN A 313 -7.20 -4.05 20.68
N ASP A 314 -8.34 -4.68 21.01
CA ASP A 314 -9.64 -4.03 21.16
C ASP A 314 -10.00 -3.08 20.00
N LYS A 315 -9.59 -3.44 18.78
CA LYS A 315 -9.81 -2.65 17.56
C LYS A 315 -9.23 -1.23 17.65
N GLY A 316 -8.13 -1.06 18.37
CA GLY A 316 -7.46 0.23 18.54
C GLY A 316 -8.34 1.29 19.21
N LYS A 317 -9.18 0.88 20.18
CA LYS A 317 -10.05 1.79 20.95
C LYS A 317 -9.26 2.90 21.68
N ASP A 318 -8.00 2.61 22.03
CA ASP A 318 -7.14 3.50 22.80
C ASP A 318 -6.41 4.53 21.90
N ILE A 319 -6.65 4.53 20.59
CA ILE A 319 -6.08 5.50 19.64
C ILE A 319 -7.11 6.58 19.30
N ILE A 320 -6.70 7.83 19.48
CA ILE A 320 -7.43 9.01 19.04
C ILE A 320 -6.66 9.67 17.90
N VAL A 321 -7.38 10.06 16.85
CA VAL A 321 -6.85 10.95 15.79
C VAL A 321 -7.08 12.39 16.25
N LEU A 322 -5.99 13.08 16.55
CA LEU A 322 -5.99 14.45 17.05
C LEU A 322 -6.25 15.45 15.91
N GLU A 323 -5.49 15.30 14.83
CA GLU A 323 -5.49 16.21 13.69
C GLU A 323 -5.03 15.43 12.45
N SER A 324 -5.49 15.81 11.26
CA SER A 324 -5.06 15.17 10.01
C SER A 324 -4.57 16.20 9.01
N PHE A 325 -3.50 15.94 8.28
CA PHE A 325 -2.97 16.80 7.21
C PHE A 325 -3.18 16.16 5.84
N GLY A 326 -3.56 16.97 4.85
CA GLY A 326 -3.77 16.52 3.48
C GLY A 326 -4.83 17.31 2.72
N PRO A 327 -5.20 16.86 1.51
CA PRO A 327 -4.74 15.61 0.89
C PRO A 327 -3.28 15.70 0.42
N LEU A 328 -2.52 14.64 0.72
CA LEU A 328 -1.21 14.36 0.13
C LEU A 328 -1.39 13.68 -1.24
N PRO A 329 -0.39 13.75 -2.15
CA PRO A 329 -0.45 13.10 -3.47
C PRO A 329 -0.82 11.62 -3.38
N PRO A 330 -1.65 11.08 -4.29
CA PRO A 330 -2.06 9.68 -4.26
C PRO A 330 -0.88 8.74 -4.45
N TYR A 331 -0.98 7.51 -3.96
CA TYR A 331 0.04 6.48 -4.20
C TYR A 331 0.14 6.18 -5.71
N PRO A 332 1.29 6.43 -6.34
CA PRO A 332 1.49 6.18 -7.76
C PRO A 332 1.51 4.69 -8.07
N ILE A 333 0.92 4.36 -9.23
CA ILE A 333 1.16 3.10 -9.93
C ILE A 333 2.10 3.44 -11.08
N VAL A 334 3.28 2.84 -11.08
CA VAL A 334 4.26 3.01 -12.16
C VAL A 334 4.23 1.79 -13.07
N VAL A 335 4.54 2.00 -14.34
CA VAL A 335 4.62 0.94 -15.34
C VAL A 335 5.94 1.03 -16.10
N ASN A 336 6.43 -0.11 -16.56
CA ASN A 336 7.60 -0.16 -17.41
C ASN A 336 7.28 0.48 -18.77
N SER A 337 8.07 1.47 -19.18
CA SER A 337 7.83 2.19 -20.44
C SER A 337 7.87 1.28 -21.66
N ARG A 338 8.60 0.16 -21.60
CA ARG A 338 8.67 -0.86 -22.67
C ARG A 338 7.45 -1.77 -22.73
N LEU A 339 6.55 -1.75 -21.74
CA LEU A 339 5.31 -2.51 -21.79
C LEU A 339 4.47 -2.03 -22.97
N ASN A 340 3.88 -2.99 -23.72
CA ASN A 340 3.12 -2.71 -24.93
C ASN A 340 2.04 -1.63 -24.68
N ALA A 341 2.00 -0.58 -25.50
CA ALA A 341 1.12 0.57 -25.29
C ALA A 341 -0.38 0.20 -25.25
N ASN A 342 -0.83 -0.74 -26.10
CA ASN A 342 -2.21 -1.23 -26.08
C ASN A 342 -2.50 -1.98 -24.76
N LEU A 343 -1.54 -2.74 -24.24
CA LEU A 343 -1.69 -3.38 -22.94
C LEU A 343 -1.76 -2.36 -21.80
N LYS A 344 -0.92 -1.31 -21.81
CA LYS A 344 -0.97 -0.21 -20.83
C LYS A 344 -2.33 0.49 -20.82
N GLU A 345 -2.88 0.75 -22.00
CA GLU A 345 -4.23 1.34 -22.14
C GLU A 345 -5.30 0.39 -21.60
N LYS A 346 -5.26 -0.90 -21.95
CA LYS A 346 -6.20 -1.91 -21.41
C LYS A 346 -6.15 -2.02 -19.89
N ILE A 347 -4.94 -2.03 -19.30
CA ILE A 347 -4.74 -2.04 -17.84
C ILE A 347 -5.36 -0.78 -17.22
N THR A 348 -5.08 0.39 -17.79
CA THR A 348 -5.65 1.67 -17.34
C THR A 348 -7.17 1.63 -17.34
N GLN A 349 -7.78 1.21 -18.46
CA GLN A 349 -9.23 1.13 -18.60
C GLN A 349 -9.86 0.11 -17.66
N ALA A 350 -9.22 -1.05 -17.45
CA ALA A 350 -9.67 -2.05 -16.50
C ALA A 350 -9.67 -1.47 -15.08
N LEU A 351 -8.55 -0.92 -14.61
CA LEU A 351 -8.45 -0.36 -13.26
C LEU A 351 -9.46 0.77 -13.02
N LEU A 352 -9.67 1.67 -13.99
CA LEU A 352 -10.66 2.74 -13.88
C LEU A 352 -12.10 2.22 -13.78
N LYS A 353 -12.40 1.02 -14.28
CA LYS A 353 -13.74 0.41 -14.22
C LYS A 353 -13.93 -0.55 -13.05
N MET A 354 -12.85 -0.98 -12.39
CA MET A 354 -12.85 -1.97 -11.32
C MET A 354 -13.91 -1.73 -10.23
N HIS A 355 -14.12 -0.47 -9.85
CA HIS A 355 -15.07 -0.10 -8.82
C HIS A 355 -16.55 -0.22 -9.23
N ASN A 356 -16.84 -0.30 -10.53
CA ASN A 356 -18.19 -0.51 -11.06
C ASN A 356 -18.54 -2.00 -11.18
N CYS A 357 -17.54 -2.89 -11.16
CA CYS A 357 -17.76 -4.33 -11.14
C CYS A 357 -18.21 -4.76 -9.75
N ARG A 358 -19.47 -5.20 -9.58
CA ARG A 358 -20.08 -5.46 -8.25
C ARG A 358 -19.19 -6.21 -7.27
N LEU A 359 -18.62 -7.35 -7.68
CA LEU A 359 -17.76 -8.19 -6.84
C LEU A 359 -16.43 -7.48 -6.50
N TRP A 360 -15.79 -6.87 -7.50
CA TRP A 360 -14.48 -6.25 -7.36
C TRP A 360 -14.54 -4.90 -6.63
N GLY A 361 -15.58 -4.12 -6.85
CA GLY A 361 -15.87 -2.89 -6.10
C GLY A 361 -16.12 -3.16 -4.61
N GLU A 362 -16.86 -4.22 -4.26
CA GLU A 362 -17.04 -4.63 -2.86
C GLU A 362 -15.69 -5.02 -2.24
N ARG A 363 -14.88 -5.81 -2.95
CA ARG A 363 -13.54 -6.20 -2.49
C ARG A 363 -12.60 -5.01 -2.31
N LEU A 364 -12.61 -4.03 -3.22
CA LEU A 364 -11.86 -2.77 -3.08
C LEU A 364 -12.29 -2.00 -1.82
N SER A 365 -13.60 -1.96 -1.57
CA SER A 365 -14.16 -1.21 -0.44
C SER A 365 -13.71 -1.76 0.92
N ASN A 366 -13.38 -3.06 1.01
CA ASN A 366 -12.82 -3.69 2.20
C ASN A 366 -11.40 -3.19 2.55
N PHE A 367 -10.70 -2.60 1.59
CA PHE A 367 -9.42 -1.91 1.77
C PHE A 367 -9.57 -0.39 1.91
N GLY A 368 -10.81 0.11 2.03
CA GLY A 368 -11.09 1.54 2.15
C GLY A 368 -11.04 2.31 0.83
N ILE A 369 -10.88 1.64 -0.31
CA ILE A 369 -10.87 2.29 -1.63
C ILE A 369 -12.31 2.43 -2.13
N THR A 370 -12.73 3.64 -2.49
CA THR A 370 -14.08 3.89 -3.04
C THR A 370 -14.12 3.75 -4.55
N LYS A 371 -13.09 4.24 -5.24
CA LYS A 371 -12.97 4.22 -6.70
C LYS A 371 -11.53 4.43 -7.13
N LEU A 372 -11.26 4.12 -8.39
CA LEU A 372 -10.04 4.50 -9.09
C LEU A 372 -10.37 5.58 -10.12
N VAL A 373 -9.56 6.63 -10.18
CA VAL A 373 -9.78 7.83 -11.00
C VAL A 373 -8.53 8.16 -11.83
N PRO A 374 -8.67 8.96 -12.90
CA PRO A 374 -7.52 9.41 -13.66
C PRO A 374 -6.48 10.13 -12.80
N ASN A 375 -5.20 9.91 -13.10
CA ASN A 375 -4.05 10.53 -12.43
C ASN A 375 -3.07 11.14 -13.45
N ASN A 376 -2.25 12.08 -13.01
CA ASN A 376 -1.23 12.70 -13.85
C ASN A 376 0.00 13.13 -13.03
N GLU A 377 1.11 13.36 -13.72
CA GLU A 377 2.42 13.66 -13.12
C GLU A 377 2.41 14.98 -12.31
N SER A 378 1.66 16.00 -12.75
CA SER A 378 1.61 17.31 -12.08
C SER A 378 1.14 17.25 -10.62
N VAL A 379 0.41 16.19 -10.25
CA VAL A 379 -0.04 16.00 -8.86
C VAL A 379 1.14 15.82 -7.89
N TYR A 380 2.27 15.31 -8.38
CA TYR A 380 3.47 15.03 -7.59
C TYR A 380 4.37 16.26 -7.41
N GLU A 381 4.12 17.36 -8.13
CA GLU A 381 4.82 18.64 -7.89
C GLU A 381 4.57 19.15 -6.46
N LYS A 382 3.38 18.92 -5.92
CA LYS A 382 3.04 19.26 -4.52
C LYS A 382 3.97 18.60 -3.51
N GLU A 383 4.45 17.39 -3.81
CA GLU A 383 5.46 16.75 -2.95
C GLU A 383 6.82 17.43 -3.09
N ARG A 384 7.23 17.80 -4.30
CA ARG A 384 8.50 18.51 -4.54
C ARG A 384 8.53 19.85 -3.82
N GLU A 385 7.44 20.61 -3.91
CA GLU A 385 7.24 21.86 -3.19
C GLU A 385 7.33 21.64 -1.67
N LEU A 386 6.61 20.63 -1.15
CA LEU A 386 6.63 20.29 0.27
C LEU A 386 8.04 19.90 0.74
N ARG A 387 8.76 19.07 0.00
CA ARG A 387 10.13 18.65 0.36
C ARG A 387 11.12 19.81 0.28
N SER A 388 11.04 20.64 -0.76
CA SER A 388 11.89 21.83 -0.91
C SER A 388 11.66 22.80 0.25
N SER A 389 10.40 22.92 0.71
CA SER A 389 10.04 23.73 1.86
C SER A 389 10.62 23.24 3.19
N ILE A 390 11.24 22.05 3.27
CA ILE A 390 11.81 21.51 4.52
C ILE A 390 13.30 21.19 4.44
N GLN A 391 13.95 21.32 3.27
CA GLN A 391 15.37 20.96 3.07
C GLN A 391 16.35 21.68 4.03
N ASN A 392 16.00 22.86 4.53
CA ASN A 392 16.81 23.62 5.51
C ASN A 392 16.44 23.32 6.98
N THR A 393 15.57 22.35 7.25
CA THR A 393 15.17 21.93 8.61
C THR A 393 15.52 20.45 8.77
N SER A 394 16.81 20.15 8.93
CA SER A 394 17.23 18.77 9.22
C SER A 394 16.76 18.37 10.62
N VAL A 395 16.29 17.12 10.77
CA VAL A 395 15.96 16.46 12.04
C VAL A 395 17.24 16.03 12.79
N SER A 396 18.31 16.80 12.67
CA SER A 396 19.50 16.54 13.48
C SER A 396 19.26 17.10 14.87
N VAL A 397 19.15 16.20 15.85
CA VAL A 397 19.21 16.55 17.27
C VAL A 397 20.54 17.27 17.47
N ALA A 398 20.49 18.58 17.69
CA ALA A 398 21.63 19.31 18.20
C ALA A 398 21.86 18.79 19.62
N TYR A 399 22.85 17.91 19.80
CA TYR A 399 23.38 17.61 21.11
C TYR A 399 24.01 18.91 21.62
N TYR A 400 23.39 19.55 22.60
CA TYR A 400 23.98 20.62 23.39
C TYR A 400 24.76 20.05 24.56
#